data_AF-A0A2E1F468-F1
#
_entry.id   AF-A0A2E1F468-F1
#
_cell.length_a   1.000
_cell.length_b   1.000
_cell.length_c   1.000
_cell.angle_alpha   90.00
_cell.angle_beta   90.00
_cell.angle_gamma   90.00
#
_symmetry.space_group_name_H-M   'P 1'
#
loop_
_entity.id
_entity.type
_entity.pdbx_description
1 polymer ?
#
loop_
_entity_poly.entity_id
_entity_poly.type
_entity_poly.pdbx_seq_one_letter_code
_entity_poly.pdbx_strand_id
1 'polypeptide(L)'
;MGFKCGIIGLPNVGKSTLFNALTESEIPAENFPFCTIEPNVGKVPLPDNRLVKINNIVNTEKIIPASLDLVDIAGLVKGASEGEGLGNSFLSNIREMSALAHVVRCFDDENITHVDGSINPKRDVEVINLELILSDLESVNKSILKCEKLLKTNDKNNKIQYELLQKIR
;
A
#
# COMPACT_ATOMS: atom_id res chain seq x y z
N MET A 1 -9.85 10.08 9.16
CA MET A 1 -8.78 9.14 8.73
C MET A 1 -9.48 7.88 8.25
N GLY A 2 -9.54 7.66 6.94
CA GLY A 2 -10.07 6.42 6.35
C GLY A 2 -8.96 5.38 6.28
N PHE A 3 -9.30 4.10 6.44
CA PHE A 3 -8.37 3.00 6.25
C PHE A 3 -8.13 2.82 4.76
N LYS A 4 -6.89 3.06 4.31
CA LYS A 4 -6.46 2.91 2.92
C LYS A 4 -5.58 1.67 2.76
N CYS A 5 -5.95 0.76 1.86
CA CYS A 5 -5.15 -0.41 1.54
C CYS A 5 -4.55 -0.28 0.13
N GLY A 6 -3.22 -0.24 0.04
CA GLY A 6 -2.50 -0.13 -1.22
C GLY A 6 -2.27 -1.50 -1.85
N ILE A 7 -2.67 -1.68 -3.10
CA ILE A 7 -2.38 -2.89 -3.88
C ILE A 7 -1.01 -2.72 -4.51
N ILE A 8 -0.08 -3.62 -4.18
CA ILE A 8 1.30 -3.64 -4.67
C ILE A 8 1.63 -4.97 -5.34
N GLY A 9 2.72 -5.02 -6.09
CA GLY A 9 3.12 -6.19 -6.87
C GLY A 9 3.88 -5.79 -8.13
N LEU A 10 4.63 -6.74 -8.70
CA LEU A 10 5.39 -6.51 -9.93
C LEU A 10 4.46 -6.16 -11.11
N PRO A 11 4.99 -5.63 -12.23
CA PRO A 11 4.24 -5.51 -13.47
C PRO A 11 3.62 -6.85 -13.91
N ASN A 12 2.45 -6.79 -14.55
CA ASN A 12 1.77 -7.95 -15.16
C ASN A 12 1.35 -9.09 -14.20
N VAL A 13 1.31 -8.86 -12.89
CA VAL A 13 0.83 -9.85 -11.90
C VAL A 13 -0.69 -9.89 -11.72
N GLY A 14 -1.43 -9.01 -12.41
CA GLY A 14 -2.90 -8.93 -12.30
C GLY A 14 -3.43 -7.90 -11.29
N LYS A 15 -2.61 -6.92 -10.85
CA LYS A 15 -3.03 -5.86 -9.90
C LYS A 15 -4.27 -5.11 -10.35
N SER A 16 -4.25 -4.53 -11.56
CA SER A 16 -5.36 -3.72 -12.05
C SER A 16 -6.61 -4.57 -12.33
N THR A 17 -6.43 -5.84 -12.70
CA THR A 17 -7.55 -6.81 -12.81
C THR A 17 -8.20 -7.05 -11.45
N LEU A 18 -7.40 -7.29 -10.40
CA LEU A 18 -7.90 -7.45 -9.04
C LEU A 18 -8.57 -6.17 -8.53
N PHE A 19 -7.94 -5.02 -8.76
CA PHE A 19 -8.52 -3.71 -8.39
C PHE A 19 -9.88 -3.53 -9.04
N ASN A 20 -9.95 -3.66 -10.37
CA ASN A 20 -11.20 -3.52 -11.12
C ASN A 20 -12.28 -4.47 -10.58
N ALA A 21 -11.96 -5.76 -10.43
CA ALA A 21 -12.90 -6.76 -9.91
C ALA A 21 -13.42 -6.45 -8.48
N LEU A 22 -12.58 -5.86 -7.62
CA LEU A 22 -13.00 -5.45 -6.28
C LEU A 22 -13.81 -4.15 -6.29
N THR A 23 -13.53 -3.25 -7.25
CA THR A 23 -14.20 -1.96 -7.39
C THR A 23 -15.42 -1.97 -8.31
N GLU A 24 -15.72 -3.09 -8.96
CA GLU A 24 -16.89 -3.38 -9.83
C GLU A 24 -18.26 -3.29 -9.09
N SER A 25 -18.35 -2.51 -8.02
CA SER A 25 -19.58 -2.20 -7.29
C SER A 25 -20.06 -0.78 -7.61
N GLU A 26 -21.28 -0.71 -8.13
CA GLU A 26 -22.12 0.44 -8.48
C GLU A 26 -22.10 1.60 -7.45
N ILE A 27 -21.06 2.45 -7.47
CA ILE A 27 -21.15 3.79 -6.89
C ILE A 27 -20.90 4.78 -8.03
N PRO A 28 -21.92 5.52 -8.48
CA PRO A 28 -21.71 6.64 -9.38
C PRO A 28 -20.66 7.55 -8.78
N ALA A 29 -19.67 7.92 -9.58
CA ALA A 29 -18.74 8.99 -9.27
C ALA A 29 -19.49 10.33 -9.17
N GLU A 30 -20.33 10.52 -8.16
CA GLU A 30 -20.92 11.81 -7.84
C GLU A 30 -19.97 12.57 -6.90
N ASN A 31 -19.24 13.50 -7.53
CA ASN A 31 -18.75 14.77 -7.00
C ASN A 31 -17.87 14.75 -5.74
N PHE A 32 -16.59 14.35 -5.89
CA PHE A 32 -15.51 14.94 -5.10
C PHE A 32 -14.78 15.99 -5.96
N PRO A 33 -14.99 17.32 -5.75
CA PRO A 33 -14.66 18.35 -6.74
C PRO A 33 -13.17 18.71 -6.89
N PHE A 34 -12.23 17.94 -6.31
CA PHE A 34 -10.83 18.38 -6.17
C PHE A 34 -9.76 17.27 -6.30
N CYS A 35 -10.00 16.18 -7.01
CA CYS A 35 -8.98 15.13 -7.14
C CYS A 35 -7.97 15.47 -8.25
N THR A 36 -6.75 15.76 -7.81
CA THR A 36 -5.61 16.20 -8.63
C THR A 36 -4.84 14.95 -9.06
N ILE A 37 -5.03 14.45 -10.31
CA ILE A 37 -4.39 13.24 -10.88
C ILE A 37 -3.97 12.23 -9.79
N GLU A 38 -4.96 11.74 -9.05
CA GLU A 38 -4.78 10.87 -7.88
C GLU A 38 -4.57 9.42 -8.33
N PRO A 39 -3.87 8.59 -7.52
CA PRO A 39 -3.85 7.14 -7.74
C PRO A 39 -5.29 6.60 -7.86
N ASN A 40 -5.50 5.50 -8.59
CA ASN A 40 -6.84 4.93 -8.72
C ASN A 40 -7.32 4.49 -7.33
N VAL A 41 -8.22 5.27 -6.72
CA VAL A 41 -8.84 4.96 -5.43
C VAL A 41 -10.24 4.40 -5.69
N GLY A 42 -10.52 3.22 -5.14
CA GLY A 42 -11.81 2.57 -5.22
C GLY A 42 -12.37 2.26 -3.84
N LYS A 43 -13.64 2.59 -3.61
CA LYS A 43 -14.30 2.36 -2.32
C LYS A 43 -15.14 1.09 -2.39
N VAL A 44 -14.76 0.07 -1.61
CA VAL A 44 -15.36 -1.26 -1.66
C VAL A 44 -16.18 -1.52 -0.40
N PRO A 45 -17.48 -1.89 -0.51
CA PRO A 45 -18.28 -2.27 0.65
C PRO A 45 -17.78 -3.60 1.23
N LEU A 46 -17.65 -3.65 2.56
CA LEU A 46 -17.22 -4.87 3.25
C LEU A 46 -18.41 -5.82 3.40
N PRO A 47 -18.29 -7.08 2.93
CA PRO A 47 -19.34 -8.07 3.08
C PRO A 47 -19.49 -8.47 4.55
N ASP A 48 -20.64 -8.19 5.15
CA ASP A 48 -20.94 -8.55 6.53
C ASP A 48 -22.36 -9.13 6.69
N ASN A 49 -22.44 -10.45 6.80
CA ASN A 49 -23.70 -11.19 6.99
C ASN A 49 -24.42 -10.81 8.29
N ARG A 50 -23.75 -10.19 9.27
CA ARG A 50 -24.38 -9.73 10.51
C ARG A 50 -25.34 -8.58 10.24
N LEU A 51 -25.03 -7.71 9.28
CA LEU A 51 -25.92 -6.59 8.92
C LEU A 51 -27.26 -7.10 8.39
N VAL A 52 -27.23 -8.17 7.59
CA VAL A 52 -28.45 -8.85 7.10
C VAL A 52 -29.26 -9.43 8.25
N LYS A 53 -28.60 -10.11 9.20
CA LYS A 53 -29.26 -10.67 10.38
C LYS A 53 -29.92 -9.60 11.26
N ILE A 54 -29.24 -8.48 11.47
CA ILE A 54 -29.78 -7.34 12.23
C ILE A 54 -30.97 -6.72 11.48
N ASN A 55 -30.85 -6.55 10.17
CA ASN A 55 -31.93 -6.01 9.36
C ASN A 55 -33.19 -6.88 9.42
N ASN A 56 -33.06 -8.21 9.49
CA ASN A 56 -34.22 -9.11 9.65
C ASN A 56 -34.95 -8.96 11.00
N ILE A 57 -34.31 -8.35 12.00
CA ILE A 57 -34.90 -8.10 13.33
C ILE A 57 -35.50 -6.68 13.38
N VAL A 58 -34.78 -5.69 12.84
CA VAL A 58 -35.10 -4.27 12.98
C VAL A 58 -35.93 -3.75 11.79
N ASN A 59 -35.84 -4.38 10.62
CA ASN A 59 -36.46 -4.00 9.34
C ASN A 59 -36.18 -2.54 8.94
N THR A 60 -34.92 -2.22 8.64
CA THR A 60 -34.55 -0.90 8.11
C THR A 60 -34.72 -0.81 6.59
N GLU A 61 -34.97 0.39 6.08
CA GLU A 61 -35.13 0.63 4.63
C GLU A 61 -33.83 0.40 3.83
N LYS A 62 -32.67 0.58 4.48
CA LYS A 62 -31.35 0.46 3.86
C LYS A 62 -30.35 -0.18 4.82
N ILE A 63 -29.47 -1.02 4.27
CA ILE A 63 -28.28 -1.52 4.94
C ILE A 63 -27.08 -0.70 4.43
N ILE A 64 -26.31 -0.13 5.35
CA ILE A 64 -25.10 0.64 5.03
C ILE A 64 -23.90 -0.15 5.56
N PRO A 65 -23.12 -0.82 4.68
CA PRO A 65 -21.93 -1.53 5.11
C PRO A 65 -20.79 -0.57 5.44
N ALA A 66 -19.85 -1.05 6.25
CA ALA A 66 -18.54 -0.42 6.34
C ALA A 66 -17.82 -0.50 4.98
N SER A 67 -16.97 0.47 4.68
CA SER A 67 -16.26 0.54 3.40
C SER A 67 -14.75 0.53 3.61
N LEU A 68 -14.04 -0.04 2.64
CA LEU A 68 -12.59 -0.06 2.53
C LEU A 68 -12.17 0.79 1.33
N ASP A 69 -11.23 1.72 1.52
CA ASP A 69 -10.60 2.42 0.40
C ASP A 69 -9.42 1.57 -0.10
N LEU A 70 -9.52 1.06 -1.33
CA LEU A 70 -8.45 0.39 -2.06
C LEU A 70 -7.73 1.39 -2.95
N VAL A 71 -6.42 1.31 -3.03
CA VAL A 71 -5.59 2.18 -3.87
C VAL A 71 -4.72 1.31 -4.77
N ASP A 72 -4.89 1.39 -6.09
CA ASP A 72 -3.97 0.72 -7.03
C ASP A 72 -2.66 1.52 -7.09
N ILE A 73 -1.56 0.90 -6.64
CA ILE A 73 -0.24 1.52 -6.69
C ILE A 73 0.49 0.96 -7.93
N ALA A 74 0.95 1.87 -8.79
CA ALA A 74 1.68 1.53 -10.01
C ALA A 74 2.78 0.49 -9.77
N GLY A 75 3.00 -0.46 -10.68
CA GLY A 75 3.88 -1.60 -10.43
C GLY A 75 5.32 -1.20 -10.08
N LEU A 76 5.85 -1.79 -9.00
CA LEU A 76 7.25 -1.64 -8.60
C LEU A 76 8.16 -2.35 -9.62
N VAL A 77 9.12 -1.62 -10.18
CA VAL A 77 10.22 -2.20 -10.96
C VAL A 77 11.47 -2.20 -10.07
N LYS A 78 12.32 -3.21 -10.25
CA LYS A 78 13.61 -3.32 -9.57
C LYS A 78 14.43 -2.03 -9.71
N GLY A 79 15.05 -1.56 -8.63
CA GLY A 79 15.82 -0.31 -8.61
C GLY A 79 15.02 0.93 -8.22
N ALA A 80 13.81 0.76 -7.67
CA ALA A 80 12.98 1.88 -7.22
C ALA A 80 13.66 2.74 -6.13
N SER A 81 14.48 2.13 -5.27
CA SER A 81 15.27 2.84 -4.27
C SER A 81 16.48 3.61 -4.84
N GLU A 82 16.95 3.30 -6.05
CA GLU A 82 18.17 3.88 -6.63
C GLU A 82 17.95 5.23 -7.34
N GLY A 83 16.72 5.73 -7.40
CA GLY A 83 16.46 7.16 -7.59
C GLY A 83 16.23 7.67 -9.01
N GLU A 84 15.85 6.83 -9.99
CA GLU A 84 15.43 7.29 -11.33
C GLU A 84 14.05 8.03 -11.36
N GLY A 85 13.66 8.66 -10.26
CA GLY A 85 12.47 9.51 -10.16
C GLY A 85 11.14 8.75 -10.00
N LEU A 86 10.92 7.66 -10.74
CA LEU A 86 9.68 6.88 -10.73
C LEU A 86 9.49 6.07 -9.43
N GLY A 87 10.57 5.54 -8.86
CA GLY A 87 10.54 4.73 -7.64
C GLY A 87 10.24 5.52 -6.36
N ASN A 88 10.67 6.79 -6.29
CA ASN A 88 10.43 7.64 -5.12
C ASN A 88 8.96 8.07 -5.00
N SER A 89 8.29 8.37 -6.12
CA SER A 89 6.86 8.66 -6.13
C SER A 89 6.04 7.45 -5.67
N PHE A 90 6.44 6.24 -6.06
CA PHE A 90 5.82 5.00 -5.61
C PHE A 90 5.95 4.79 -4.09
N LEU A 91 7.16 4.92 -3.54
CA LEU A 91 7.41 4.78 -2.11
C LEU A 91 6.68 5.86 -1.29
N SER A 92 6.53 7.08 -1.84
CA SER A 92 5.71 8.13 -1.23
C SER A 92 4.24 7.71 -1.14
N ASN A 93 3.66 7.15 -2.20
CA ASN A 93 2.28 6.68 -2.19
C ASN A 93 2.06 5.56 -1.18
N ILE A 94 3.02 4.63 -1.04
CA ILE A 94 2.96 3.56 -0.02
C ILE A 94 2.89 4.12 1.40
N ARG A 95 3.63 5.19 1.70
CA ARG A 95 3.65 5.80 3.05
C ARG A 95 2.32 6.40 3.46
N GLU A 96 1.44 6.70 2.51
CA GLU A 96 0.08 7.18 2.79
C GLU A 96 -0.91 6.05 3.09
N MET A 97 -0.51 4.79 2.91
CA MET A 97 -1.37 3.62 3.12
C MET A 97 -1.36 3.14 4.56
N SER A 98 -2.48 2.60 5.00
CA SER A 98 -2.62 1.94 6.32
C SER A 98 -2.20 0.46 6.27
N ALA A 99 -2.34 -0.17 5.11
CA ALA A 99 -1.97 -1.56 4.86
C ALA A 99 -1.60 -1.77 3.39
N LEU A 100 -0.87 -2.84 3.11
CA LEU A 100 -0.48 -3.23 1.75
C LEU A 100 -1.04 -4.61 1.41
N ALA A 101 -1.72 -4.73 0.27
CA ALA A 101 -2.15 -5.98 -0.34
C ALA A 101 -1.15 -6.35 -1.43
N HIS A 102 -0.30 -7.35 -1.16
CA HIS A 102 0.75 -7.77 -2.08
C HIS A 102 0.24 -8.85 -3.04
N VAL A 103 0.09 -8.49 -4.31
CA VAL A 103 -0.31 -9.39 -5.40
C VAL A 103 0.92 -10.07 -5.99
N VAL A 104 0.89 -11.39 -5.98
CA VAL A 104 1.99 -12.25 -6.46
C VAL A 104 1.47 -13.12 -7.60
N ARG A 105 2.19 -13.16 -8.72
CA ARG A 105 1.83 -13.99 -9.87
C ARG A 105 2.15 -15.45 -9.57
N CYS A 106 1.13 -16.29 -9.55
CA CYS A 106 1.25 -17.74 -9.34
C CYS A 106 0.66 -18.55 -10.51
N PHE A 107 0.73 -18.02 -11.72
CA PHE A 107 0.21 -18.64 -12.94
C PHE A 107 1.14 -18.41 -14.13
N ASP A 108 1.27 -19.41 -14.99
CA ASP A 108 1.99 -19.34 -16.26
C ASP A 108 1.04 -18.91 -17.39
N ASP A 109 1.49 -18.00 -18.26
CA ASP A 109 0.79 -17.60 -19.48
C ASP A 109 1.82 -17.15 -20.51
N GLU A 110 1.84 -17.81 -21.67
CA GLU A 110 2.79 -17.55 -22.77
C GLU A 110 2.61 -16.15 -23.39
N ASN A 111 1.42 -15.54 -23.23
CA ASN A 111 1.13 -14.21 -23.76
C ASN A 111 1.53 -13.08 -22.81
N ILE A 112 1.97 -13.40 -21.58
CA ILE A 112 2.24 -12.40 -20.54
C ILE A 112 3.70 -12.48 -20.10
N THR A 113 4.48 -11.48 -20.50
CA THR A 113 5.90 -11.37 -20.14
C THR A 113 6.09 -11.07 -18.66
N HIS A 114 7.06 -11.75 -18.05
CA HIS A 114 7.55 -11.47 -16.71
C HIS A 114 8.79 -10.57 -16.77
N VAL A 115 8.93 -9.63 -15.84
CA VAL A 115 10.04 -8.64 -15.84
C VAL A 115 11.42 -9.32 -15.82
N ASP A 116 11.55 -10.40 -15.03
CA ASP A 116 12.78 -11.20 -14.93
C ASP A 116 12.84 -12.37 -15.94
N GLY A 117 11.94 -12.42 -16.94
CA GLY A 117 11.91 -13.45 -17.98
C GLY A 117 11.41 -14.84 -17.53
N SER A 118 11.37 -15.12 -16.23
CA SER A 118 10.78 -16.33 -15.65
C SER A 118 9.90 -15.99 -14.45
N ILE A 119 8.88 -16.80 -14.18
CA ILE A 119 7.99 -16.63 -13.03
C ILE A 119 8.60 -17.32 -11.82
N ASN A 120 8.76 -16.60 -10.71
CA ASN A 120 9.21 -17.17 -9.45
C ASN A 120 8.57 -16.39 -8.29
N PRO A 121 7.41 -16.84 -7.77
CA PRO A 121 6.65 -16.11 -6.77
C PRO A 121 7.47 -15.72 -5.53
N LYS A 122 8.39 -16.62 -5.10
CA LYS A 122 9.23 -16.37 -3.93
C LYS A 122 10.23 -15.24 -4.19
N ARG A 123 10.93 -15.29 -5.33
CA ARG A 123 11.86 -14.23 -5.75
C ARG A 123 11.12 -12.91 -5.91
N ASP A 124 9.94 -12.92 -6.51
CA ASP A 124 9.18 -11.72 -6.80
C ASP A 124 8.72 -11.02 -5.51
N VAL A 125 8.33 -11.80 -4.49
CA VAL A 125 8.05 -11.28 -3.13
C VAL A 125 9.31 -10.70 -2.49
N GLU A 126 10.44 -11.40 -2.59
CA GLU A 126 11.72 -10.96 -2.03
C GLU A 126 12.18 -9.64 -2.65
N VAL A 127 12.03 -9.46 -3.95
CA VAL A 127 12.37 -8.21 -4.66
C VAL A 127 11.62 -7.02 -4.07
N ILE A 128 10.30 -7.13 -3.93
CA ILE A 128 9.48 -6.03 -3.40
C ILE A 128 9.80 -5.77 -1.92
N ASN A 129 9.92 -6.82 -1.11
CA ASN A 129 10.25 -6.66 0.31
C ASN A 129 11.62 -6.01 0.51
N LEU A 130 12.62 -6.38 -0.31
CA LEU A 130 13.95 -5.80 -0.23
C LEU A 130 13.92 -4.29 -0.51
N GLU A 131 13.18 -3.85 -1.52
CA GLU A 131 13.03 -2.43 -1.86
C GLU A 131 12.35 -1.63 -0.73
N LEU A 132 11.33 -2.23 -0.08
CA LEU A 132 10.70 -1.63 1.11
C LEU A 132 11.67 -1.52 2.28
N ILE A 133 12.42 -2.60 2.56
CA ILE A 133 13.44 -2.64 3.63
C ILE A 133 14.54 -1.61 3.38
N LEU A 134 15.00 -1.46 2.14
CA LEU A 134 16.02 -0.47 1.78
C LEU A 134 15.51 0.97 1.97
N SER A 135 14.24 1.25 1.62
CA SER A 135 13.62 2.56 1.86
C SER A 135 13.47 2.87 3.36
N ASP A 136 13.09 1.88 4.15
CA ASP A 136 13.00 1.99 5.61
C ASP A 136 14.39 2.23 6.21
N LEU A 137 15.40 1.48 5.79
CA LEU A 137 16.78 1.62 6.25
C LEU A 137 17.33 3.03 5.96
N GLU A 138 17.07 3.57 4.76
CA GLU A 138 17.45 4.94 4.42
C GLU A 138 16.76 5.96 5.34
N SER A 139 15.48 5.73 5.66
CA SER A 139 14.67 6.60 6.51
C SER A 139 15.11 6.54 7.98
N VAL A 140 15.43 5.35 8.47
CA VAL A 140 16.01 5.12 9.80
C VAL A 140 17.36 5.83 9.90
N ASN A 141 18.26 5.65 8.94
CA ASN A 141 19.57 6.28 8.94
C ASN A 141 19.48 7.82 8.92
N LYS A 142 18.60 8.40 8.09
CA LYS A 142 18.34 9.85 8.08
C LYS A 142 17.81 10.34 9.43
N SER A 143 16.96 9.56 10.09
CA SER A 143 16.39 9.90 11.40
C SER A 143 17.42 9.81 12.53
N ILE A 144 18.29 8.79 12.51
CA ILE A 144 19.41 8.64 13.45
C ILE A 144 20.31 9.88 13.40
N LEU A 145 20.76 10.29 12.21
CA LEU A 145 21.63 11.47 12.05
C LEU A 145 21.00 12.77 12.59
N LYS A 146 19.67 12.91 12.48
CA LYS A 146 18.93 14.05 13.05
C LYS A 146 18.88 13.95 14.58
N CYS A 147 18.53 12.79 15.12
CA CYS A 147 18.48 12.55 16.56
C CYS A 147 19.87 12.73 17.21
N GLU A 148 20.96 12.27 16.60
CA GLU A 148 22.34 12.46 17.10
C GLU A 148 22.69 13.92 17.33
N LYS A 149 22.29 14.81 16.41
CA LYS A 149 22.49 16.26 16.55
C LYS A 149 21.71 16.83 17.74
N LEU A 150 20.51 16.29 17.97
CA LEU A 150 19.60 16.72 19.04
C LEU A 150 19.91 16.08 20.40
N LEU A 151 20.72 15.02 20.49
CA LEU A 151 21.15 14.45 21.78
C LEU A 151 21.90 15.46 22.65
N LYS A 152 22.49 16.50 22.04
CA LYS A 152 23.16 17.60 22.74
C LYS A 152 22.22 18.48 23.57
N THR A 153 20.90 18.42 23.35
CA THR A 153 19.92 19.28 24.02
C THR A 153 19.36 18.71 25.33
N ASN A 154 19.89 17.59 25.84
CA ASN A 154 19.45 16.91 27.08
C ASN A 154 17.95 16.53 27.15
N ASP A 155 17.26 16.51 26.01
CA ASP A 155 15.86 16.06 25.93
C ASP A 155 15.79 14.52 26.04
N LYS A 156 15.04 14.04 27.04
CA LYS A 156 14.83 12.61 27.29
C LYS A 156 14.12 11.92 26.12
N ASN A 157 13.22 12.61 25.42
CA ASN A 157 12.48 12.04 24.30
C ASN A 157 13.40 11.73 23.12
N ASN A 158 14.34 12.64 22.81
CA ASN A 158 15.33 12.44 21.75
C ASN A 158 16.25 11.25 22.05
N LYS A 159 16.60 11.03 23.33
CA LYS A 159 17.40 9.87 23.74
C LYS A 159 16.65 8.55 23.55
N ILE A 160 15.39 8.47 23.98
CA ILE A 160 14.55 7.28 23.80
C ILE A 160 14.37 6.95 22.32
N GLN A 161 14.09 7.97 21.50
CA GLN A 161 13.90 7.79 20.06
C GLN A 161 15.20 7.31 19.37
N TYR A 162 16.35 7.88 19.73
CA TYR A 162 17.64 7.44 19.20
C TYR A 162 17.95 5.99 19.55
N GLU A 163 17.76 5.59 20.81
CA GLU A 163 17.98 4.21 21.26
C GLU A 163 17.03 3.22 20.56
N LEU A 164 15.79 3.62 20.29
CA LEU A 164 14.85 2.81 19.51
C LEU A 164 15.30 2.66 18.06
N LEU A 165 15.67 3.76 17.41
CA LEU A 165 16.15 3.76 16.01
C LEU A 165 17.41 2.88 15.84
N GLN A 166 18.31 2.86 16.83
CA GLN A 166 19.49 2.01 16.81
C GLN A 166 19.18 0.50 16.95
N LYS A 167 18.04 0.13 17.53
CA LYS A 167 17.61 -1.28 17.64
C LYS A 167 17.00 -1.83 16.36
N ILE A 168 16.41 -0.96 15.54
CA ILE A 168 15.69 -1.35 14.31
C ILE A 168 16.52 -1.13 13.04
N ARG A 169 17.72 -0.53 13.18
CA ARG A 169 18.72 -0.46 12.11
C ARG A 169 19.39 -1.81 11.92
#